data_AF-A0A2G5QL79-F1
#
_entry.id   AF-A0A2G5QL79-F1
#
_cell.length_a   1.000
_cell.length_b   1.000
_cell.length_c   1.000
_cell.angle_alpha   90.00
_cell.angle_beta   90.00
_cell.angle_gamma   90.00
#
_symmetry.space_group_name_H-M   'P 1'
#
loop_
_entity.id
_entity.type
_entity.pdbx_description
1 polymer ?
#
loop_
_entity_poly.entity_id
_entity_poly.type
_entity_poly.pdbx_seq_one_letter_code
_entity_poly.pdbx_strand_id
1 'polypeptide(L)'
;MIVYLSLWRGKVSLKRSMRDIAHQVSAAYGFTLDELRADTQRREIVHARQEAMASMAQQPGANKSAIGRFFGRTSWTVLHAIRAHKARMGELEAA
;
A
#
# COMPACT_ATOMS: atom_id res chain seq x y z
N MET A 1 36.94 21.18 -3.53
CA MET A 1 36.82 19.70 -3.40
C MET A 1 35.42 19.32 -3.82
N ILE A 2 35.24 18.83 -5.05
CA ILE A 2 33.94 18.51 -5.64
C ILE A 2 33.77 17.00 -5.58
N VAL A 3 32.72 16.52 -4.90
CA VAL A 3 32.36 15.10 -4.90
C VAL A 3 31.15 14.94 -5.82
N TYR A 4 31.39 14.35 -7.00
CA TYR A 4 30.35 13.90 -7.91
C TYR A 4 29.74 12.62 -7.36
N LEU A 5 28.43 12.62 -7.08
CA LEU A 5 27.65 11.37 -7.03
C LEU A 5 26.66 11.36 -8.21
N SER A 6 27.18 10.96 -9.37
CA SER A 6 26.37 10.53 -10.51
C SER A 6 25.70 9.20 -10.17
N LEU A 7 24.51 9.25 -9.56
CA LEU A 7 23.63 8.07 -9.50
C LEU A 7 22.85 7.97 -10.81
N TRP A 8 23.49 7.21 -11.69
CA TRP A 8 22.97 6.58 -12.90
C TRP A 8 21.50 6.14 -12.77
N ARG A 9 20.72 6.42 -13.82
CA ARG A 9 19.26 6.20 -13.97
C ARG A 9 18.90 4.71 -14.08
N GLY A 10 19.34 3.91 -13.12
CA GLY A 10 18.88 2.54 -12.94
C GLY A 10 17.52 2.57 -12.26
N LYS A 11 16.47 2.06 -12.91
CA LYS A 11 15.23 1.69 -12.22
C LYS A 11 15.57 0.50 -11.30
N VAL A 12 16.08 0.79 -10.11
CA VAL A 12 16.22 -0.25 -9.07
C VAL A 12 14.80 -0.62 -8.68
N SER A 13 14.33 -1.77 -9.16
CA SER A 13 13.10 -2.38 -8.68
C SER A 13 13.37 -2.90 -7.27
N LEU A 14 13.40 -1.99 -6.30
CA LEU A 14 13.45 -2.33 -4.89
C LEU A 14 12.15 -3.05 -4.57
N LYS A 15 12.21 -4.38 -4.40
CA LYS A 15 11.12 -5.14 -3.78
C LYS A 15 10.85 -4.49 -2.43
N ARG A 16 9.71 -3.80 -2.29
CA ARG A 16 9.34 -3.16 -1.02
C ARG A 16 8.66 -4.21 -0.17
N SER A 17 9.05 -4.31 1.11
CA SER A 17 8.33 -5.19 2.02
C SER A 17 6.93 -4.64 2.29
N MET A 18 6.00 -5.49 2.72
CA MET A 18 4.66 -5.04 3.13
C MET A 18 4.75 -4.01 4.26
N ARG A 19 5.72 -4.14 5.16
CA ARG A 19 5.95 -3.19 6.25
C ARG A 19 6.37 -1.83 5.72
N ASP A 20 7.28 -1.79 4.74
CA ASP A 20 7.76 -0.52 4.16
C ASP A 20 6.62 0.22 3.45
N ILE A 21 5.79 -0.51 2.70
CA ILE A 21 4.62 0.06 2.03
C ILE A 21 3.62 0.61 3.05
N ALA A 22 3.32 -0.17 4.09
CA ALA A 22 2.41 0.28 5.13
C ALA A 22 2.92 1.52 5.86
N HIS A 23 4.23 1.58 6.15
CA HIS A 23 4.87 2.73 6.77
C HIS A 23 4.85 3.97 5.87
N GLN A 24 5.09 3.79 4.57
CA GLN A 24 5.01 4.87 3.60
C GLN A 24 3.59 5.46 3.53
N VAL A 25 2.58 4.60 3.45
CA VAL A 25 1.18 5.06 3.38
C VAL A 25 0.75 5.67 4.71
N SER A 26 1.12 5.09 5.85
CA SER A 26 0.76 5.66 7.15
C SER A 26 1.38 7.05 7.32
N ALA A 27 2.64 7.23 6.94
CA ALA A 27 3.31 8.53 6.96
C ALA A 27 2.64 9.54 6.02
N ALA A 28 2.22 9.13 4.82
CA ALA A 28 1.54 10.02 3.87
C ALA A 28 0.18 10.53 4.38
N TYR A 29 -0.51 9.73 5.18
CA TYR A 29 -1.82 10.08 5.75
C TYR A 29 -1.74 10.64 7.18
N GLY A 30 -0.55 10.72 7.79
CA GLY A 30 -0.38 11.20 9.15
C GLY A 30 -0.86 10.23 10.24
N PHE A 31 -0.87 8.92 9.95
CA PHE A 31 -1.21 7.86 10.89
C PHE A 31 0.01 7.03 11.29
N THR A 32 -0.06 6.40 12.45
CA THR A 32 0.85 5.33 12.84
C THR A 32 0.53 4.03 12.12
N LEU A 33 1.50 3.11 12.06
CA LEU A 33 1.28 1.78 11.48
C LEU A 33 0.22 0.99 12.26
N ASP A 34 0.16 1.16 13.58
CA ASP A 34 -0.80 0.45 14.43
C ASP A 34 -2.23 0.96 14.18
N GLU A 35 -2.42 2.27 14.02
CA GLU A 35 -3.71 2.85 13.62
C GLU A 35 -4.15 2.36 12.24
N LEU A 36 -3.22 2.27 11.29
CA LEU A 36 -3.51 1.74 9.96
C LEU A 36 -4.01 0.28 10.02
N ARG A 37 -3.46 -0.51 10.95
CA ARG A 37 -3.83 -1.93 11.16
C ARG A 37 -5.04 -2.14 12.07
N ALA A 38 -5.41 -1.14 12.86
CA ALA A 38 -6.52 -1.22 13.81
C ALA A 38 -7.86 -1.54 13.13
N ASP A 39 -8.81 -2.12 13.87
CA ASP A 39 -10.16 -2.41 13.37
C ASP A 39 -11.10 -1.19 13.48
N THR A 40 -10.63 -0.04 13.01
CA THR A 40 -11.45 1.16 12.92
C THR A 40 -12.13 1.30 11.56
N GLN A 41 -13.35 1.85 11.59
CA GLN A 41 -14.15 2.19 10.41
C GLN A 41 -14.07 3.68 10.05
N ARG A 42 -13.20 4.46 10.72
CA ARG A 42 -12.95 5.87 10.35
C ARG A 42 -12.55 5.95 8.88
N ARG A 43 -13.30 6.74 8.11
CA ARG A 43 -13.20 6.81 6.65
C ARG A 43 -11.77 7.08 6.16
N GLU A 44 -11.07 8.01 6.81
CA GLU A 44 -9.68 8.39 6.49
C GLU A 44 -8.72 7.19 6.62
N ILE A 45 -8.79 6.46 7.73
CA ILE A 45 -7.94 5.30 7.99
C ILE A 45 -8.31 4.14 7.05
N VAL A 46 -9.61 3.95 6.78
CA VAL A 46 -10.06 2.96 5.80
C VAL A 46 -9.51 3.27 4.41
N HIS A 47 -9.53 4.53 3.98
CA HIS A 47 -8.98 4.95 2.70
C HIS A 47 -7.48 4.66 2.62
N ALA A 48 -6.71 5.06 3.64
CA ALA A 48 -5.28 4.79 3.76
C ALA A 48 -4.99 3.27 3.73
N ARG A 49 -5.77 2.46 4.46
CA ARG A 49 -5.61 1.00 4.50
C ARG A 49 -5.86 0.37 3.14
N GLN A 50 -6.88 0.84 2.42
CA GLN A 50 -7.19 0.34 1.09
C GLN A 50 -6.12 0.70 0.06
N GLU A 51 -5.54 1.91 0.16
CA GLU A 51 -4.37 2.30 -0.63
C GLU A 51 -3.18 1.38 -0.33
N ALA A 52 -2.84 1.18 0.94
CA ALA A 52 -1.76 0.29 1.33
C ALA A 52 -1.96 -1.14 0.78
N MET A 53 -3.18 -1.68 0.85
CA MET A 53 -3.51 -2.98 0.26
C MET A 53 -3.35 -2.99 -1.27
N ALA A 54 -3.74 -1.92 -1.96
CA ALA A 54 -3.56 -1.77 -3.40
C ALA A 54 -2.07 -1.68 -3.79
N SER A 55 -1.28 -0.88 -3.10
CA SER A 55 0.16 -0.75 -3.33
C SER A 55 0.91 -2.05 -3.04
N MET A 56 0.53 -2.79 -2.00
CA MET A 56 1.10 -4.12 -1.73
C MET A 56 0.75 -5.13 -2.82
N ALA A 57 -0.46 -5.04 -3.39
CA ALA A 57 -0.90 -5.93 -4.46
C ALA A 57 -0.16 -5.69 -5.79
N GLN A 58 0.50 -4.54 -5.97
CA GLN A 58 1.34 -4.23 -7.13
C GLN A 58 2.75 -4.83 -7.01
N GLN A 59 3.13 -5.37 -5.85
CA GLN A 59 4.46 -5.96 -5.68
C GLN A 59 4.56 -7.33 -6.39
N PRO A 60 5.73 -7.66 -6.97
CA PRO A 60 5.96 -8.98 -7.56
C PRO A 60 5.72 -10.11 -6.55
N GLY A 61 4.90 -11.10 -6.91
CA GLY A 61 4.57 -12.24 -6.04
C GLY A 61 3.60 -11.92 -4.91
N ALA A 62 2.90 -10.79 -4.95
CA ALA A 62 1.93 -10.42 -3.93
C ALA A 62 0.81 -11.48 -3.78
N ASN A 63 0.61 -11.93 -2.54
CA ASN A 63 -0.47 -12.87 -2.19
C ASN A 63 -1.51 -12.15 -1.32
N LYS A 64 -2.76 -12.13 -1.77
CA LYS A 64 -3.86 -11.43 -1.08
C LYS A 64 -4.16 -12.00 0.30
N SER A 65 -3.95 -13.29 0.54
CA SER A 65 -4.06 -13.90 1.86
C SER A 65 -2.90 -13.51 2.78
N ALA A 66 -1.70 -13.28 2.24
CA ALA A 66 -0.58 -12.75 3.02
C ALA A 66 -0.81 -11.28 3.41
N ILE A 67 -1.31 -10.46 2.48
CA ILE A 67 -1.71 -9.07 2.74
C ILE A 67 -2.84 -9.04 3.79
N GLY A 68 -3.84 -9.93 3.67
CA GLY A 68 -4.91 -10.06 4.64
C GLY A 68 -4.37 -10.34 6.04
N ARG A 69 -3.52 -11.35 6.18
CA ARG A 69 -2.85 -11.69 7.47
C ARG A 69 -2.09 -10.50 8.06
N PHE A 70 -1.38 -9.72 7.24
CA PHE A 70 -0.67 -8.52 7.71
C PHE A 70 -1.61 -7.51 8.38
N PHE A 71 -2.81 -7.32 7.82
CA PHE A 71 -3.85 -6.42 8.35
C PHE A 71 -4.85 -7.08 9.32
N GLY A 72 -4.72 -8.38 9.62
CA GLY A 72 -5.73 -9.11 10.39
C GLY A 72 -7.08 -9.24 9.66
N ARG A 73 -7.07 -9.36 8.33
CA ARG A 73 -8.25 -9.42 7.46
C ARG A 73 -8.24 -10.64 6.53
N THR A 74 -9.40 -10.97 5.98
CA THR A 74 -9.54 -12.01 4.97
C THR A 74 -9.05 -11.52 3.59
N SER A 75 -8.59 -12.44 2.75
CA SER A 75 -8.20 -12.14 1.35
C SER A 75 -9.33 -11.49 0.54
N TRP A 76 -10.59 -11.84 0.81
CA TRP A 76 -11.77 -11.18 0.23
C TRP A 76 -11.85 -9.70 0.61
N THR A 77 -11.60 -9.35 1.86
CA THR A 77 -11.54 -7.95 2.30
C THR A 77 -10.48 -7.18 1.53
N VAL A 78 -9.32 -7.80 1.27
CA VAL A 78 -8.25 -7.21 0.45
C VAL A 78 -8.72 -6.99 -0.99
N LEU A 79 -9.43 -7.94 -1.60
CA LEU A 79 -10.00 -7.77 -2.94
C LEU A 79 -10.98 -6.58 -3.01
N HIS A 80 -11.90 -6.50 -2.05
CA HIS A 80 -12.86 -5.40 -1.96
C HIS A 80 -12.16 -4.06 -1.74
N ALA A 81 -11.14 -4.02 -0.88
CA ALA A 81 -10.34 -2.84 -0.62
C ALA A 81 -9.63 -2.32 -1.87
N ILE A 82 -9.02 -3.21 -2.66
CA ILE A 82 -8.34 -2.84 -3.91
C ILE A 82 -9.35 -2.27 -4.91
N ARG A 83 -10.51 -2.92 -5.10
CA ARG A 83 -11.57 -2.43 -5.99
C ARG A 83 -12.07 -1.05 -5.56
N ALA A 84 -12.31 -0.86 -4.27
CA ALA A 84 -12.76 0.41 -3.72
C ALA A 84 -11.72 1.53 -3.90
N HIS A 85 -10.42 1.23 -3.68
CA HIS A 85 -9.35 2.20 -3.93
C HIS A 85 -9.30 2.59 -5.42
N LYS A 86 -9.31 1.61 -6.33
CA LYS A 86 -9.32 1.87 -7.79
C LYS A 86 -10.52 2.70 -8.23
N ALA A 87 -11.71 2.40 -7.70
CA ALA A 87 -12.92 3.18 -7.96
C ALA A 87 -12.75 4.65 -7.55
N ARG A 88 -12.19 4.91 -6.36
CA ARG A 88 -11.93 6.27 -5.90
C ARG A 88 -10.90 7.01 -6.74
N MET A 89 -9.90 6.31 -7.27
CA MET A 89 -8.87 6.90 -8.14
C MET A 89 -9.35 7.11 -9.58
N GLY A 90 -10.58 6.70 -9.93
CA GLY A 90 -11.10 6.78 -11.30
C GLY A 90 -10.52 5.74 -12.26
N GLU A 91 -9.78 4.74 -11.76
CA GLU A 91 -9.08 3.75 -12.60
C GLU A 91 -10.00 2.65 -13.17
N LEU A 92 -11.23 2.52 -12.67
CA LEU A 92 -12.16 1.47 -13.11
C LEU A 92 -12.84 1.76 -14.46
N GLU A 93 -12.80 2.99 -14.95
CA GLU A 93 -13.41 3.36 -16.24
C GLU A 93 -12.46 3.18 -17.43
N ALA A 94 -11.17 2.94 -17.18
CA ALA A 94 -10.11 2.91 -18.20
C ALA A 94 -9.59 1.50 -18.56
N ALA A 95 -10.24 0.43 -18.08
CA ALA A 95 -9.83 -0.97 -18.27
C ALA A 95 -10.97 -1.82 -18.80
#